data_AF-A0A7C6ASK6-F1
#
_entry.id   AF-A0A7C6ASK6-F1
#
_cell.length_a   1.000
_cell.length_b   1.000
_cell.length_c   1.000
_cell.angle_alpha   90.00
_cell.angle_beta   90.00
_cell.angle_gamma   90.00
#
_symmetry.space_group_name_H-M   'P 1'
#
loop_
_entity.id
_entity.type
_entity.pdbx_description
1 polymer ?
#
loop_
_entity_poly.entity_id
_entity_poly.type
_entity_poly.pdbx_seq_one_letter_code
_entity_poly.pdbx_strand_id
1 'polypeptide(L)'
;MKPSSFKKVFYLLMFSLSGVSAMFAQQTSNESAIKKQEAVVAAAQANVDKFEAQLTVADSLISVGNQMITESKSEMKSAENDRKKIEKEYLTSKKVLEKKAASKNKEEAASAKADLKSLDNQYKQDIKHADLRLKEATKKSADGTKNVEKGKKLKKTAGEGLKNARATLEAAQAKLDAMKNPPQEKSSSKKKK
;
A
#
# COMPACT_ATOMS: atom_id res chain seq x y z
N MET A 1 62.87 12.25 64.11
CA MET A 1 61.45 11.85 64.17
C MET A 1 61.10 11.10 62.89
N LYS A 2 60.89 9.78 62.97
CA LYS A 2 60.55 8.93 61.81
C LYS A 2 59.02 8.98 61.58
N PRO A 3 58.52 9.29 60.37
CA PRO A 3 57.08 9.32 60.11
C PRO A 3 56.48 7.92 60.20
N SER A 4 55.43 7.81 61.02
CA SER A 4 54.66 6.59 61.29
C SER A 4 54.15 5.91 60.01
N SER A 5 54.51 4.64 59.87
CA SER A 5 54.10 3.73 58.79
C SER A 5 52.58 3.56 58.69
N PHE A 6 51.84 3.89 59.75
CA PHE A 6 50.39 3.74 59.83
C PHE A 6 49.62 4.75 58.97
N LYS A 7 50.18 5.97 58.79
CA LYS A 7 49.55 7.00 57.94
C LYS A 7 49.64 6.67 56.44
N LYS A 8 50.64 5.88 56.02
CA LYS A 8 50.80 5.47 54.60
C LYS A 8 49.83 4.37 54.18
N VAL A 9 49.45 3.48 55.10
CA VAL A 9 48.48 2.39 54.83
C VAL A 9 47.05 2.93 54.76
N PHE A 10 46.72 3.94 55.55
CA PHE A 10 45.38 4.54 55.55
C PHE A 10 45.05 5.31 54.26
N TYR A 11 46.03 6.00 53.66
CA TYR A 11 45.85 6.68 52.37
C TYR A 11 45.72 5.72 51.18
N LEU A 12 46.31 4.52 51.27
CA LEU A 12 46.19 3.50 50.21
C LEU A 12 44.80 2.82 50.20
N LEU A 13 44.16 2.70 51.37
CA LEU A 13 42.83 2.08 51.52
C LEU A 13 41.67 3.02 51.14
N MET A 14 41.86 4.34 51.22
CA MET A 14 40.86 5.34 50.80
C MET A 14 40.86 5.61 49.29
N PHE A 15 41.95 5.28 48.59
CA PHE A 15 42.04 5.39 47.13
C PHE A 15 41.42 4.18 46.40
N SER A 16 41.31 3.02 47.07
CA SER A 16 40.71 1.82 46.48
C SER A 16 39.18 1.80 46.51
N LEU A 17 38.52 2.53 47.43
CA LEU A 17 37.05 2.63 47.47
C LEU A 17 36.47 3.64 46.46
N SER A 18 37.26 4.61 45.99
CA SER A 18 36.81 5.64 45.04
C SER A 18 36.84 5.16 43.57
N GLY A 19 37.68 4.17 43.24
CA GLY A 19 37.74 3.59 41.90
C GLY A 19 36.54 2.69 41.53
N VAL A 20 35.97 1.98 42.50
CA VAL A 20 34.83 1.08 42.27
C VAL A 20 33.56 1.88 41.94
N SER A 21 33.34 3.02 42.61
CA SER A 21 32.17 3.88 42.37
C SER A 21 32.16 4.51 40.97
N ALA A 22 33.34 4.89 40.44
CA ALA A 22 33.47 5.41 39.08
C ALA A 22 33.20 4.33 38.02
N MET A 23 33.62 3.08 38.26
CA MET A 23 33.37 1.96 37.36
C MET A 23 31.87 1.61 37.26
N PHE A 24 31.16 1.59 38.38
CA PHE A 24 29.70 1.35 38.39
C PHE A 24 28.89 2.49 37.74
N ALA A 25 29.31 3.75 37.94
CA ALA A 25 28.67 4.90 37.29
C ALA A 25 28.89 4.90 35.75
N GLN A 26 30.08 4.52 35.29
CA GLN A 26 30.41 4.45 33.87
C GLN A 26 29.76 3.23 33.19
N GLN A 27 29.59 2.12 33.90
CA GLN A 27 28.88 0.94 33.39
C GLN A 27 27.38 1.20 33.25
N THR A 28 26.75 1.86 34.22
CA THR A 28 25.32 2.21 34.17
C THR A 28 25.01 3.29 33.12
N SER A 29 25.90 4.26 32.89
CA SER A 29 25.74 5.25 31.81
C SER A 29 25.84 4.64 30.41
N ASN A 30 26.76 3.69 30.21
CA ASN A 30 26.91 2.98 28.93
C ASN A 30 25.71 2.08 28.64
N GLU A 31 25.19 1.37 29.63
CA GLU A 31 23.99 0.54 29.46
C GLU A 31 22.75 1.39 29.13
N SER A 32 22.59 2.56 29.76
CA SER A 32 21.53 3.51 29.43
C SER A 32 21.66 4.07 28.00
N ALA A 33 22.88 4.38 27.55
CA ALA A 33 23.14 4.84 26.19
C ALA A 33 22.83 3.77 25.14
N ILE A 34 23.21 2.52 25.40
CA ILE A 34 22.88 1.37 24.53
C ILE A 34 21.36 1.20 24.41
N LYS A 35 20.62 1.19 25.53
CA LYS A 35 19.14 1.07 25.51
C LYS A 35 18.48 2.19 24.70
N LYS A 36 18.96 3.43 24.81
CA LYS A 36 18.47 4.54 23.99
C LYS A 36 18.75 4.31 22.50
N GLN A 37 19.93 3.81 22.16
CA GLN A 37 20.29 3.51 20.77
C GLN A 37 19.49 2.33 20.20
N GLU A 38 19.17 1.31 21.01
CA GLU A 38 18.25 0.22 20.64
C GLU A 38 16.85 0.76 20.30
N ALA A 39 16.34 1.73 21.08
CA ALA A 39 15.08 2.40 20.76
C ALA A 39 15.14 3.17 19.45
N VAL A 40 16.28 3.79 19.10
CA VAL A 40 16.49 4.45 17.80
C VAL A 40 16.47 3.43 16.66
N VAL A 41 17.12 2.27 16.81
CA VAL A 41 17.05 1.18 15.82
C VAL A 41 15.62 0.69 15.64
N ALA A 42 14.90 0.45 16.73
CA ALA A 42 13.50 0.02 16.68
C ALA A 42 12.61 1.05 15.97
N ALA A 43 12.80 2.35 16.22
CA ALA A 43 12.07 3.41 15.53
C ALA A 43 12.44 3.51 14.04
N ALA A 44 13.71 3.28 13.68
CA ALA A 44 14.14 3.24 12.29
C ALA A 44 13.53 2.03 11.54
N GLN A 45 13.50 0.86 12.19
CA GLN A 45 12.85 -0.33 11.66
C GLN A 45 11.34 -0.10 11.44
N ALA A 46 10.66 0.50 12.41
CA ALA A 46 9.23 0.82 12.28
C ALA A 46 8.95 1.74 11.05
N ASN A 47 9.88 2.61 10.69
CA ASN A 47 9.75 3.41 9.46
C ASN A 47 9.95 2.59 8.18
N VAL A 48 10.87 1.62 8.18
CA VAL A 48 11.02 0.66 7.08
C VAL A 48 9.70 -0.11 6.89
N ASP A 49 9.19 -0.69 7.97
CA ASP A 49 7.95 -1.49 7.95
C ASP A 49 6.76 -0.68 7.44
N LYS A 50 6.66 0.59 7.87
CA LYS A 50 5.63 1.52 7.39
C LYS A 50 5.67 1.72 5.87
N PHE A 51 6.85 1.95 5.29
CA PHE A 51 6.96 2.15 3.84
C PHE A 51 6.77 0.86 3.05
N GLU A 52 7.20 -0.29 3.59
CA GLU A 52 6.91 -1.60 2.99
C GLU A 52 5.41 -1.89 2.97
N ALA A 53 4.69 -1.61 4.07
CA ALA A 53 3.24 -1.71 4.10
C ALA A 53 2.57 -0.77 3.07
N GLN A 54 3.07 0.46 2.91
CA GLN A 54 2.58 1.37 1.88
C GLN A 54 2.82 0.85 0.46
N LEU A 55 3.95 0.18 0.19
CA LEU A 55 4.21 -0.47 -1.09
C LEU A 55 3.23 -1.62 -1.36
N THR A 56 2.93 -2.43 -0.35
CA THR A 56 1.92 -3.49 -0.46
C THR A 56 0.54 -2.92 -0.81
N VAL A 57 0.12 -1.83 -0.14
CA VAL A 57 -1.13 -1.12 -0.46
C VAL A 57 -1.09 -0.58 -1.89
N ALA A 58 0.03 -0.01 -2.32
CA ALA A 58 0.19 0.53 -3.67
C ALA A 58 0.04 -0.56 -4.75
N ASP A 59 0.68 -1.72 -4.55
CA ASP A 59 0.58 -2.86 -5.46
C ASP A 59 -0.84 -3.43 -5.49
N SER A 60 -1.51 -3.49 -4.34
CA SER A 60 -2.93 -3.89 -4.28
C SER A 60 -3.82 -2.93 -5.08
N LEU A 61 -3.63 -1.62 -4.95
CA LEU A 61 -4.40 -0.63 -5.70
C LEU A 61 -4.19 -0.76 -7.22
N ILE A 62 -2.94 -0.99 -7.64
CA ILE A 62 -2.61 -1.21 -9.07
C ILE A 62 -3.28 -2.49 -9.57
N SER A 63 -3.18 -3.59 -8.81
CA SER A 63 -3.77 -4.88 -9.16
C SER A 63 -5.29 -4.80 -9.30
N VAL A 64 -5.97 -4.29 -8.27
CA VAL A 64 -7.43 -4.09 -8.28
C VAL A 64 -7.84 -3.15 -9.41
N GLY A 65 -7.12 -2.03 -9.60
CA GLY A 65 -7.42 -1.09 -10.68
C GLY A 65 -7.30 -1.72 -12.08
N ASN A 66 -6.27 -2.53 -12.32
CA ASN A 66 -6.10 -3.25 -13.59
C ASN A 66 -7.19 -4.31 -13.81
N GLN A 67 -7.60 -5.02 -12.76
CA GLN A 67 -8.70 -5.97 -12.83
C GLN A 67 -10.00 -5.25 -13.20
N MET A 68 -10.33 -4.14 -12.53
CA MET A 68 -11.51 -3.33 -12.85
C MET A 68 -11.53 -2.85 -14.31
N ILE A 69 -10.40 -2.36 -14.82
CA ILE A 69 -10.26 -1.94 -16.22
C ILE A 69 -10.50 -3.13 -17.17
N THR A 70 -9.92 -4.29 -16.88
CA THR A 70 -10.07 -5.48 -17.72
C THR A 70 -11.52 -5.96 -17.76
N GLU A 71 -12.16 -6.07 -16.61
CA GLU A 71 -13.57 -6.46 -16.49
C GLU A 71 -14.48 -5.46 -17.20
N SER A 72 -14.27 -4.15 -16.99
CA SER A 72 -15.05 -3.11 -17.66
C SER A 72 -14.97 -3.16 -19.18
N LYS A 73 -13.80 -3.48 -19.77
CA LYS A 73 -13.65 -3.63 -21.22
C LYS A 73 -14.51 -4.77 -21.76
N SER A 74 -14.53 -5.89 -21.04
CA SER A 74 -15.37 -7.04 -21.39
C SER A 74 -16.87 -6.68 -21.29
N GLU A 75 -17.26 -6.04 -20.19
CA GLU A 75 -18.64 -5.61 -19.94
C GLU A 75 -19.12 -4.59 -20.97
N MET A 76 -18.31 -3.58 -21.31
CA MET A 76 -18.61 -2.59 -22.36
C MET A 76 -18.85 -3.28 -23.71
N LYS A 77 -17.96 -4.20 -24.10
CA LYS A 77 -18.10 -4.96 -25.36
C LYS A 77 -19.36 -5.82 -25.36
N SER A 78 -19.68 -6.48 -24.25
CA SER A 78 -20.92 -7.26 -24.11
C SER A 78 -22.15 -6.38 -24.23
N ALA A 79 -22.20 -5.25 -23.54
CA ALA A 79 -23.34 -4.33 -23.57
C ALA A 79 -23.56 -3.74 -24.98
N GLU A 80 -22.48 -3.38 -25.67
CA GLU A 80 -22.52 -2.92 -27.06
C GLU A 80 -23.09 -3.99 -28.01
N ASN A 81 -22.68 -5.25 -27.83
CA ASN A 81 -23.20 -6.38 -28.61
C ASN A 81 -24.68 -6.63 -28.31
N ASP A 82 -25.08 -6.55 -27.04
CA ASP A 82 -26.47 -6.71 -26.63
C ASP A 82 -27.35 -5.63 -27.27
N ARG A 83 -26.90 -4.36 -27.28
CA ARG A 83 -27.62 -3.27 -27.99
C ARG A 83 -27.84 -3.60 -29.46
N LYS A 84 -26.80 -4.05 -30.16
CA LYS A 84 -26.89 -4.40 -31.60
C LYS A 84 -27.85 -5.57 -31.83
N LYS A 85 -27.84 -6.55 -30.93
CA LYS A 85 -28.75 -7.70 -30.99
C LYS A 85 -30.20 -7.27 -30.78
N ILE A 86 -30.47 -6.50 -29.73
CA ILE A 86 -31.78 -5.93 -29.40
C ILE A 86 -32.33 -5.14 -30.59
N GLU A 87 -31.52 -4.26 -31.19
CA GLU A 87 -31.91 -3.46 -32.35
C GLU A 87 -32.30 -4.35 -33.54
N LYS A 88 -31.49 -5.36 -33.86
CA LYS A 88 -31.78 -6.27 -34.98
C LYS A 88 -33.06 -7.08 -34.76
N GLU A 89 -33.26 -7.59 -33.55
CA GLU A 89 -34.44 -8.38 -33.17
C GLU A 89 -35.70 -7.51 -33.19
N TYR A 90 -35.61 -6.28 -32.69
CA TYR A 90 -36.69 -5.30 -32.75
C TYR A 90 -37.08 -4.98 -34.20
N LEU A 91 -36.13 -4.60 -35.06
CA LEU A 91 -36.42 -4.27 -36.46
C LEU A 91 -37.03 -5.46 -37.23
N THR A 92 -36.54 -6.67 -36.97
CA THR A 92 -37.06 -7.89 -37.60
C THR A 92 -38.49 -8.16 -37.17
N SER A 93 -38.75 -8.14 -35.85
CA SER A 93 -40.07 -8.42 -35.27
C SER A 93 -41.09 -7.35 -35.65
N LYS A 94 -40.68 -6.08 -35.61
CA LYS A 94 -41.49 -4.93 -36.01
C LYS A 94 -41.97 -5.07 -37.45
N LYS A 95 -41.07 -5.38 -38.39
CA LYS A 95 -41.43 -5.55 -39.81
C LYS A 95 -42.45 -6.68 -40.03
N VAL A 96 -42.37 -7.76 -39.25
CA VAL A 96 -43.34 -8.87 -39.32
C VAL A 96 -44.70 -8.42 -38.79
N LEU A 97 -44.72 -7.75 -37.64
CA LEU A 97 -45.96 -7.28 -37.02
C LEU A 97 -46.63 -6.14 -37.82
N GLU A 98 -45.86 -5.24 -38.43
CA GLU A 98 -46.39 -4.20 -39.32
C GLU A 98 -47.14 -4.79 -40.52
N LYS A 99 -46.64 -5.88 -41.10
CA LYS A 99 -47.34 -6.59 -42.18
C LYS A 99 -48.66 -7.20 -41.69
N LYS A 100 -48.68 -7.82 -40.51
CA LYS A 100 -49.91 -8.38 -39.91
C LYS A 100 -50.91 -7.29 -39.53
N ALA A 101 -50.42 -6.14 -39.05
CA ALA A 101 -51.25 -4.99 -38.70
C ALA A 101 -51.95 -4.36 -39.91
N ALA A 102 -51.45 -4.61 -41.13
CA ALA A 102 -52.06 -4.22 -42.40
C ALA A 102 -53.01 -5.28 -42.99
N SER A 103 -53.25 -6.39 -42.28
CA SER A 103 -54.19 -7.44 -42.70
C SER A 103 -55.61 -6.91 -42.86
N LYS A 104 -56.37 -7.50 -43.79
CA LYS A 104 -57.81 -7.23 -43.94
C LYS A 104 -58.64 -7.89 -42.84
N ASN A 105 -58.08 -8.85 -42.12
CA ASN A 105 -58.70 -9.46 -40.95
C ASN A 105 -58.59 -8.47 -39.77
N LYS A 106 -59.74 -8.02 -39.26
CA LYS A 106 -59.79 -6.99 -38.21
C LYS A 106 -59.26 -7.47 -36.88
N GLU A 107 -59.52 -8.72 -36.49
CA GLU A 107 -59.00 -9.30 -35.26
C GLU A 107 -57.47 -9.45 -35.32
N GLU A 108 -56.94 -9.96 -36.43
CA GLU A 108 -55.50 -10.11 -36.64
C GLU A 108 -54.79 -8.75 -36.63
N ALA A 109 -55.36 -7.76 -37.33
CA ALA A 109 -54.81 -6.41 -37.36
C ALA A 109 -54.82 -5.74 -35.98
N ALA A 110 -55.87 -5.95 -35.19
CA ALA A 110 -55.95 -5.42 -33.83
C ALA A 110 -54.92 -6.07 -32.89
N SER A 111 -54.78 -7.40 -32.95
CA SER A 111 -53.77 -8.14 -32.18
C SER A 111 -52.36 -7.67 -32.53
N ALA A 112 -52.02 -7.58 -33.81
CA ALA A 112 -50.70 -7.15 -34.26
C ALA A 112 -50.35 -5.72 -33.81
N LYS A 113 -51.34 -4.81 -33.73
CA LYS A 113 -51.12 -3.46 -33.18
C LYS A 113 -50.85 -3.46 -31.69
N ALA A 114 -51.51 -4.34 -30.93
CA ALA A 114 -51.22 -4.51 -29.50
C ALA A 114 -49.80 -5.07 -29.30
N ASP A 115 -49.42 -6.08 -30.10
CA ASP A 115 -48.09 -6.67 -30.08
C ASP A 115 -47.00 -5.65 -30.45
N LEU A 116 -47.23 -4.79 -31.45
CA LEU A 116 -46.32 -3.70 -31.79
C LEU A 116 -46.06 -2.77 -30.59
N LYS A 117 -47.11 -2.39 -29.87
CA LYS A 117 -46.97 -1.53 -28.69
C LYS A 117 -46.19 -2.24 -27.57
N SER A 118 -46.42 -3.54 -27.38
CA SER A 118 -45.66 -4.34 -26.42
C SER A 118 -44.19 -4.44 -26.82
N LEU A 119 -43.92 -4.69 -28.10
CA LEU A 119 -42.57 -4.76 -28.67
C LEU A 119 -41.82 -3.43 -28.51
N ASP A 120 -42.46 -2.30 -28.79
CA ASP A 120 -41.88 -0.96 -28.61
C ASP A 120 -41.51 -0.69 -27.15
N ASN A 121 -42.35 -1.11 -26.21
CA ASN A 121 -42.10 -0.95 -24.78
C ASN A 121 -40.94 -1.83 -24.31
N GLN A 122 -40.92 -3.09 -24.75
CA GLN A 122 -39.84 -4.03 -24.44
C GLN A 122 -38.51 -3.51 -25.00
N TYR A 123 -38.47 -3.10 -26.27
CA TYR A 123 -37.27 -2.52 -26.88
C TYR A 123 -36.72 -1.32 -26.08
N LYS A 124 -37.58 -0.40 -25.64
CA LYS A 124 -37.17 0.74 -24.80
C LYS A 124 -36.56 0.30 -23.47
N GLN A 125 -37.15 -0.71 -22.83
CA GLN A 125 -36.63 -1.26 -21.57
C GLN A 125 -35.28 -1.94 -21.77
N ASP A 126 -35.17 -2.79 -22.79
CA ASP A 126 -33.97 -3.57 -23.08
C ASP A 126 -32.78 -2.67 -23.46
N ILE A 127 -33.00 -1.66 -24.31
CA ILE A 127 -31.97 -0.66 -24.63
C ILE A 127 -31.56 0.12 -23.38
N LYS A 128 -32.51 0.55 -22.54
CA LYS A 128 -32.20 1.24 -21.29
C LYS A 128 -31.34 0.38 -20.36
N HIS A 129 -31.63 -0.92 -20.25
CA HIS A 129 -30.82 -1.85 -19.46
C HIS A 129 -29.40 -1.99 -20.02
N ALA A 130 -29.26 -2.12 -21.34
CA ALA A 130 -27.94 -2.21 -21.97
C ALA A 130 -27.13 -0.89 -21.80
N ASP A 131 -27.78 0.27 -21.90
CA ASP A 131 -27.15 1.57 -21.66
C ASP A 131 -26.71 1.76 -20.20
N LEU A 132 -27.51 1.30 -19.24
CA LEU A 132 -27.13 1.30 -17.83
C LEU A 132 -25.87 0.45 -17.59
N ARG A 133 -25.82 -0.76 -18.17
CA ARG A 133 -24.62 -1.62 -18.08
C ARG A 133 -23.39 -0.94 -18.70
N LEU A 134 -23.55 -0.26 -19.83
CA LEU A 134 -22.44 0.47 -20.47
C LEU A 134 -21.96 1.63 -19.58
N LYS A 135 -22.87 2.36 -18.95
CA LYS A 135 -22.54 3.43 -18.00
C LYS A 135 -21.81 2.91 -16.76
N GLU A 136 -22.29 1.80 -16.19
CA GLU A 136 -21.66 1.15 -15.04
C GLU A 136 -20.25 0.65 -15.37
N ALA A 137 -20.09 -0.02 -16.51
CA ALA A 137 -18.78 -0.48 -16.98
C ALA A 137 -17.83 0.70 -17.22
N THR A 138 -18.31 1.80 -17.81
CA THR A 138 -17.52 3.03 -17.99
C THR A 138 -17.06 3.61 -16.65
N LYS A 139 -17.96 3.66 -15.65
CA LYS A 139 -17.62 4.11 -14.30
C LYS A 139 -16.58 3.19 -13.64
N LYS A 140 -16.76 1.87 -13.77
CA LYS A 140 -15.81 0.86 -13.29
C LYS A 140 -14.43 1.03 -13.92
N SER A 141 -14.36 1.30 -15.23
CA SER A 141 -13.09 1.62 -15.91
C SER A 141 -12.45 2.89 -15.33
N ALA A 142 -13.23 3.96 -15.13
CA ALA A 142 -12.72 5.22 -14.61
C ALA A 142 -12.20 5.09 -13.17
N ASP A 143 -12.92 4.37 -12.32
CA ASP A 143 -12.50 4.12 -10.94
C ASP A 143 -11.27 3.18 -10.89
N GLY A 144 -11.19 2.21 -11.80
CA GLY A 144 -9.99 1.39 -12.00
C GLY A 144 -8.77 2.23 -12.36
N THR A 145 -8.90 3.17 -13.31
CA THR A 145 -7.83 4.11 -13.68
C THR A 145 -7.37 4.95 -12.50
N LYS A 146 -8.30 5.50 -11.70
CA LYS A 146 -7.97 6.26 -10.48
C LYS A 146 -7.19 5.42 -9.48
N ASN A 147 -7.55 4.14 -9.30
CA ASN A 147 -6.82 3.23 -8.41
C ASN A 147 -5.40 2.97 -8.91
N VAL A 148 -5.21 2.75 -10.21
CA VAL A 148 -3.87 2.59 -10.81
C VAL A 148 -3.03 3.85 -10.61
N GLU A 149 -3.60 5.04 -10.84
CA GLU A 149 -2.89 6.32 -10.65
C GLU A 149 -2.49 6.55 -9.19
N LYS A 150 -3.43 6.33 -8.25
CA LYS A 150 -3.16 6.42 -6.81
C LYS A 150 -2.09 5.43 -6.38
N GLY A 151 -2.20 4.18 -6.84
CA GLY A 151 -1.21 3.13 -6.56
C GLY A 151 0.16 3.48 -7.11
N LYS A 152 0.27 3.95 -8.36
CA LYS A 152 1.55 4.40 -8.95
C LYS A 152 2.17 5.56 -8.16
N LYS A 153 1.37 6.55 -7.77
CA LYS A 153 1.85 7.69 -6.96
C LYS A 153 2.37 7.22 -5.60
N LEU A 154 1.59 6.39 -4.91
CA LEU A 154 1.97 5.83 -3.61
C LEU A 154 3.22 4.97 -3.72
N LYS A 155 3.32 4.11 -4.74
CA LYS A 155 4.48 3.25 -4.98
C LYS A 155 5.76 4.08 -5.15
N LYS A 156 5.69 5.17 -5.91
CA LYS A 156 6.82 6.09 -6.09
C LYS A 156 7.23 6.72 -4.75
N THR A 157 6.30 7.35 -4.04
CA THR A 157 6.61 8.05 -2.79
C THR A 157 7.08 7.10 -1.68
N ALA A 158 6.46 5.92 -1.57
CA ALA A 158 6.84 4.91 -0.59
C ALA A 158 8.18 4.25 -0.94
N GLY A 159 8.48 4.05 -2.23
CA GLY A 159 9.79 3.54 -2.67
C GLY A 159 10.94 4.51 -2.36
N GLU A 160 10.74 5.81 -2.59
CA GLU A 160 11.70 6.85 -2.20
C GLU A 160 11.86 6.91 -0.67
N GLY A 161 10.75 6.86 0.08
CA GLY A 161 10.76 6.83 1.54
C GLY A 161 11.47 5.61 2.12
N LEU A 162 11.23 4.43 1.55
CA LEU A 162 11.85 3.16 1.97
C LEU A 162 13.36 3.20 1.81
N LYS A 163 13.86 3.76 0.70
CA LYS A 163 15.31 3.91 0.47
C LYS A 163 15.95 4.73 1.59
N ASN A 164 15.33 5.85 1.96
CA ASN A 164 15.83 6.72 3.03
C ASN A 164 15.70 6.07 4.42
N ALA A 165 14.60 5.35 4.67
CA ALA A 165 14.39 4.63 5.93
C ALA A 165 15.42 3.50 6.12
N ARG A 166 15.73 2.74 5.07
CA ARG A 166 16.76 1.69 5.10
C ARG A 166 18.15 2.25 5.38
N ALA A 167 18.53 3.37 4.75
CA ALA A 167 19.80 4.04 5.05
C ALA A 167 19.86 4.53 6.51
N THR A 168 18.73 5.01 7.06
CA THR A 168 18.63 5.43 8.46
C THR A 168 18.78 4.25 9.42
N LEU A 169 18.12 3.13 9.11
CA LEU A 169 18.24 1.89 9.89
C LEU A 169 19.67 1.36 9.89
N GLU A 170 20.31 1.29 8.72
CA GLU A 170 21.71 0.85 8.59
C GLU A 170 22.65 1.73 9.42
N ALA A 171 22.52 3.05 9.35
CA ALA A 171 23.31 3.97 10.15
C ALA A 171 23.04 3.84 11.66
N ALA A 172 21.79 3.60 12.06
CA ALA A 172 21.42 3.39 13.46
C ALA A 172 21.99 2.07 14.00
N GLN A 173 21.97 1.01 13.18
CA GLN A 173 22.52 -0.30 13.52
C GLN A 173 24.04 -0.24 13.64
N ALA A 174 24.73 0.39 12.68
CA ALA A 174 26.18 0.58 12.74
C ALA A 174 26.63 1.33 14.01
N LYS A 175 25.86 2.34 14.44
CA LYS A 175 26.11 3.05 15.70
C LYS A 175 25.90 2.14 16.92
N LEU A 176 24.84 1.34 16.92
CA LEU A 176 24.57 0.39 18.01
C LEU A 176 25.69 -0.65 18.13
N ASP A 177 26.15 -1.20 17.00
CA ASP A 177 27.21 -2.20 16.93
C ASP A 177 28.54 -1.63 17.43
N ALA A 178 28.86 -0.38 17.06
CA ALA A 178 30.04 0.32 17.56
C ALA A 178 29.99 0.59 19.08
N MET A 179 28.80 0.84 19.64
CA MET A 179 28.62 0.99 21.10
C MET A 179 28.74 -0.33 21.85
N LYS A 180 28.29 -1.44 21.26
CA LYS A 180 28.38 -2.80 21.85
C LYS A 180 29.78 -3.40 21.74
N ASN A 181 30.53 -3.05 20.69
CA ASN A 181 31.90 -3.52 20.44
C ASN A 181 32.86 -2.33 20.28
N PRO A 182 33.17 -1.59 21.35
CA PRO A 182 34.10 -0.47 21.27
C PRO A 182 35.49 -0.97 20.83
N PRO A 183 36.20 -0.26 19.91
CA PRO A 183 37.55 -0.62 19.53
C PRO A 183 38.45 -0.68 20.77
N GLN A 184 39.14 -1.80 21.00
CA GLN A 184 40.20 -1.86 22.02
C GLN A 184 41.27 -0.83 21.64
N GLU A 185 41.41 0.23 22.46
CA GLU A 185 42.53 1.16 22.34
C GLU A 185 43.83 0.35 22.39
N LYS A 186 44.58 0.36 21.29
CA LYS A 186 45.99 -0.03 21.30
C LYS A 186 46.69 0.92 22.26
N SER A 187 46.92 0.46 23.50
CA SER A 187 47.77 1.12 24.46
C SER A 187 49.11 1.40 23.80
N SER A 188 49.36 2.67 23.49
CA SER A 188 50.65 3.13 22.98
C SER A 188 51.67 2.98 24.11
N SER A 189 52.35 1.83 24.14
CA SER A 189 53.54 1.64 24.97
C SER A 189 54.66 2.50 24.41
N LYS A 190 54.66 3.79 24.79
CA LYS A 190 55.77 4.71 24.56
C LYS A 190 56.93 4.27 25.45
N LYS A 191 57.70 3.29 24.96
CA LYS A 191 58.92 2.80 25.62
C LYS A 191 60.01 3.85 25.39
N LYS A 192 60.22 4.72 26.40
CA LYS A 192 61.46 5.49 26.55
C LYS A 192 62.64 4.51 26.57
N LYS A 193 63.55 4.64 25.63
CA LYS A 193 64.98 4.40 25.81
C LYS A 193 65.72 5.48 25.05
#